data_AF-A0A3M2CG26-F1
#
_entry.id   AF-A0A3M2CG26-F1
#
_cell.length_a   1.000
_cell.length_b   1.000
_cell.length_c   1.000
_cell.angle_alpha   90.00
_cell.angle_beta   90.00
_cell.angle_gamma   90.00
#
_symmetry.space_group_name_H-M   'P 1'
#
loop_
_entity.id
_entity.type
_entity.pdbx_description
1 polymer ?
#
loop_
_entity_poly.entity_id
_entity_poly.type
_entity_poly.pdbx_seq_one_letter_code
_entity_poly.pdbx_strand_id
1 'polypeptide(L)'
;MSEGVAVQPAELTDRAKRALDRIKEVFGVAEVPAALSQFALSETGINDLYMNLNRQLQDGKVSKQTKLLVALGVATAVGSPQAVEFFRQAAMAAGRTAADAAEAIHTAITCSTYNAYYRFRSQVPG
;
A
#
# COMPACT_ATOMS: atom_id res chain seq x y z
N MET A 1 3.11 -34.10 -29.69
CA MET A 1 2.66 -33.68 -28.35
C MET A 1 3.81 -32.89 -27.74
N SER A 2 3.76 -31.56 -27.76
CA SER A 2 4.79 -30.77 -27.07
C SER A 2 4.46 -30.78 -25.59
N GLU A 3 5.32 -31.37 -24.78
CA GLU A 3 5.27 -31.21 -23.33
C GLU A 3 5.41 -29.72 -23.03
N GLY A 4 4.35 -29.14 -22.45
CA GLY A 4 4.40 -27.77 -21.97
C GLY A 4 5.50 -27.70 -20.92
N VAL A 5 6.55 -26.93 -21.18
CA VAL A 5 7.57 -26.61 -20.18
C VAL A 5 6.84 -25.93 -19.03
N ALA A 6 6.66 -26.66 -17.94
CA ALA A 6 6.20 -26.09 -16.69
C ALA A 6 7.25 -25.05 -16.27
N VAL A 7 6.94 -23.78 -16.52
CA VAL A 7 7.75 -22.66 -16.06
C VAL A 7 7.68 -22.71 -14.54
N GLN A 8 8.73 -23.23 -13.91
CA GLN A 8 8.88 -23.17 -12.47
C GLN A 8 8.84 -21.69 -12.06
N PRO A 9 8.15 -21.33 -10.97
CA PRO A 9 8.16 -19.97 -10.48
C PRO A 9 9.62 -19.56 -10.26
N ALA A 10 10.05 -18.48 -10.92
CA ALA A 10 11.42 -18.00 -10.81
C ALA A 10 11.74 -17.76 -9.34
N GLU A 11 12.77 -18.44 -8.82
CA GLU A 11 13.17 -18.26 -7.43
C GLU A 11 13.69 -16.84 -7.23
N LEU A 12 13.25 -16.18 -6.16
CA LEU A 12 13.71 -14.83 -5.85
C LEU A 12 15.19 -14.84 -5.52
N THR A 13 15.93 -13.85 -6.03
CA THR A 13 17.33 -13.65 -5.66
C THR A 13 17.44 -13.28 -4.17
N ASP A 14 18.58 -13.57 -3.54
CA ASP A 14 18.81 -13.19 -2.15
C ASP A 14 18.73 -11.67 -1.93
N ARG A 15 19.07 -10.89 -2.96
CA ARG A 15 18.92 -9.44 -2.94
C ARG A 15 17.46 -9.03 -2.86
N ALA A 16 16.59 -9.64 -3.65
CA ALA A 16 15.16 -9.37 -3.64
C ALA A 16 14.51 -9.78 -2.31
N LYS A 17 14.90 -10.94 -1.76
CA LYS A 17 14.49 -11.41 -0.43
C LYS A 17 14.86 -10.36 0.66
N ARG A 18 16.13 -9.92 0.70
CA ARG A 18 16.60 -8.89 1.64
C ARG A 18 15.86 -7.55 1.49
N ALA A 19 15.53 -7.15 0.27
CA ALA A 19 14.81 -5.90 0.04
C ALA A 19 13.35 -5.98 0.56
N LEU A 20 12.68 -7.12 0.40
CA LEU A 20 11.37 -7.37 1.01
C LEU A 20 11.45 -7.36 2.53
N ASP A 21 12.44 -8.02 3.12
CA ASP A 21 12.66 -8.01 4.58
C ASP A 21 12.89 -6.58 5.08
N ARG A 22 13.62 -5.77 4.32
CA ARG A 22 13.84 -4.36 4.67
C ARG A 22 12.56 -3.54 4.61
N ILE A 23 11.65 -3.79 3.66
CA ILE A 23 10.32 -3.15 3.64
C ILE A 23 9.54 -3.55 4.90
N LYS A 24 9.51 -4.84 5.25
CA LYS A 24 8.84 -5.32 6.47
C LYS A 24 9.35 -4.61 7.71
N GLU A 25 10.67 -4.51 7.86
CA GLU A 25 11.34 -3.85 8.97
C GLU A 25 11.02 -2.34 9.03
N VAL A 26 11.20 -1.61 7.91
CA VAL A 26 11.02 -0.15 7.85
C VAL A 26 9.57 0.27 8.14
N PHE A 27 8.62 -0.54 7.72
CA PHE A 27 7.19 -0.28 7.93
C PHE A 27 6.61 -0.99 9.14
N GLY A 28 7.39 -1.83 9.83
CA GLY A 28 6.94 -2.58 11.02
C GLY A 28 5.77 -3.51 10.71
N VAL A 29 5.77 -4.16 9.54
CA VAL A 29 4.71 -5.07 9.09
C VAL A 29 5.22 -6.50 8.98
N ALA A 30 4.33 -7.47 9.21
CA ALA A 30 4.69 -8.89 9.09
C ALA A 30 4.86 -9.32 7.62
N GLU A 31 4.03 -8.76 6.73
CA GLU A 31 3.98 -9.15 5.33
C GLU A 31 3.92 -7.94 4.40
N VAL A 32 4.56 -8.08 3.23
CA VAL A 32 4.40 -7.16 2.10
C VAL A 32 3.25 -7.69 1.23
N PRO A 33 2.27 -6.85 0.85
CA PRO A 33 1.16 -7.25 -0.03
C PRO A 33 1.64 -8.05 -1.24
N ALA A 34 0.93 -9.13 -1.58
CA ALA A 34 1.31 -10.01 -2.68
C ALA A 34 1.54 -9.25 -4.01
N ALA A 35 0.68 -8.26 -4.30
CA ALA A 35 0.82 -7.40 -5.48
C ALA A 35 2.13 -6.57 -5.47
N LEU A 36 2.58 -6.12 -4.30
CA LEU A 36 3.85 -5.40 -4.15
C LEU A 36 5.05 -6.37 -4.17
N SER A 37 4.89 -7.57 -3.63
CA SER A 37 5.92 -8.61 -3.65
C SER A 37 6.24 -9.10 -5.07
N GLN A 38 5.35 -8.92 -6.05
CA GLN A 38 5.64 -9.21 -7.46
C GLN A 38 6.79 -8.38 -8.02
N PHE A 39 7.06 -7.19 -7.48
CA PHE A 39 8.21 -6.38 -7.89
C PHE A 39 9.55 -7.06 -7.58
N ALA A 40 9.57 -8.04 -6.66
CA ALA A 40 10.75 -8.86 -6.35
C ALA A 40 11.19 -9.77 -7.49
N LEU A 41 10.34 -9.98 -8.51
CA LEU A 41 10.69 -10.74 -9.71
C LEU A 41 11.75 -10.02 -10.58
N SER A 42 12.02 -8.73 -10.32
CA SER A 42 13.13 -8.01 -10.94
C SER A 42 13.91 -7.19 -9.92
N GLU A 43 15.23 -7.13 -10.08
CA GLU A 43 16.06 -6.35 -9.14
C GLU A 43 15.74 -4.85 -9.20
N THR A 44 15.49 -4.31 -10.39
CA THR A 44 15.08 -2.91 -10.56
C THR A 44 13.72 -2.65 -9.94
N GLY A 45 12.75 -3.54 -10.14
CA GLY A 45 11.40 -3.41 -9.61
C GLY A 45 11.37 -3.30 -8.09
N ILE A 46 12.05 -4.22 -7.39
CA ILE A 46 12.05 -4.20 -5.91
C ILE A 46 12.85 -3.04 -5.34
N ASN A 47 13.95 -2.64 -5.99
CA ASN A 47 14.71 -1.47 -5.59
C ASN A 47 13.87 -0.20 -5.75
N ASP A 48 13.17 -0.04 -6.88
CA ASP A 48 12.31 1.12 -7.14
C ASP A 48 11.12 1.17 -6.18
N LEU A 49 10.50 0.01 -5.91
CA LEU A 49 9.43 -0.08 -4.92
C LEU A 49 9.93 0.38 -3.55
N TYR A 50 11.06 -0.17 -3.09
CA TYR A 50 11.65 0.22 -1.80
C TYR A 50 11.97 1.71 -1.76
N MET A 51 12.62 2.25 -2.79
CA MET A 51 12.98 3.66 -2.87
C MET A 51 11.74 4.56 -2.89
N ASN A 52 10.68 4.20 -3.61
CA ASN A 52 9.45 4.97 -3.66
C ASN A 52 8.72 4.95 -2.31
N LEU A 53 8.56 3.78 -1.69
CA LEU A 53 7.93 3.69 -0.37
C LEU A 53 8.74 4.45 0.68
N ASN A 54 10.03 4.18 0.79
CA ASN A 54 10.87 4.76 1.83
C ASN A 54 11.02 6.28 1.64
N ARG A 55 11.34 6.74 0.42
CA ARG A 55 11.57 8.18 0.17
C ARG A 55 10.31 9.01 0.35
N GLN A 56 9.15 8.50 -0.07
CA GLN A 56 7.91 9.28 0.00
C GLN A 56 7.33 9.29 1.41
N LEU A 57 7.47 8.19 2.15
CA LEU A 57 6.82 8.00 3.45
C LEU A 57 7.72 8.33 4.66
N GLN A 58 9.02 8.54 4.48
CA GLN A 58 9.89 9.06 5.56
C GLN A 58 9.48 10.46 6.04
N ASP A 59 9.98 10.86 7.20
CA ASP A 59 9.73 12.19 7.78
C ASP A 59 10.18 13.33 6.86
N GLY A 60 9.50 14.47 6.99
CA GLY A 60 9.79 15.70 6.27
C GLY A 60 8.89 16.82 6.78
N LYS A 61 8.42 17.70 5.89
CA LYS A 61 7.42 18.74 6.25
C LYS A 61 6.12 18.16 6.82
N VAL A 62 5.81 16.91 6.45
CA VAL A 62 4.72 16.10 7.03
C VAL A 62 5.37 14.87 7.65
N SER A 63 4.98 14.53 8.88
CA SER A 63 5.51 13.37 9.58
C SER A 63 5.20 12.06 8.85
N LYS A 64 6.07 11.05 9.00
CA LYS A 64 5.86 9.68 8.50
C LYS A 64 4.51 9.15 8.96
N GLN A 65 4.19 9.33 10.24
CA GLN A 65 2.94 8.83 10.80
C GLN A 65 1.71 9.45 10.12
N THR A 66 1.72 10.75 9.85
CA THR A 66 0.63 11.43 9.12
C THR A 66 0.57 10.97 7.67
N LYS A 67 1.72 10.81 6.99
CA LYS A 67 1.77 10.31 5.62
C LYS A 67 1.20 8.90 5.49
N LEU A 68 1.43 8.04 6.49
CA LEU A 68 0.88 6.68 6.50
C LEU A 68 -0.65 6.67 6.62
N LEU A 69 -1.24 7.59 7.39
CA LEU A 69 -2.71 7.76 7.42
C LEU A 69 -3.25 8.26 6.07
N VAL A 70 -2.54 9.16 5.39
CA VAL A 70 -2.91 9.60 4.03
C VAL A 70 -2.83 8.43 3.04
N ALA A 71 -1.75 7.62 3.10
CA ALA A 71 -1.59 6.45 2.26
C ALA A 71 -2.71 5.40 2.50
N LEU A 72 -3.10 5.20 3.76
CA LEU A 72 -4.25 4.38 4.14
C LEU A 72 -5.54 4.91 3.49
N GLY A 73 -5.80 6.22 3.61
CA GLY A 73 -6.97 6.83 2.97
C GLY A 73 -6.99 6.68 1.45
N VAL A 74 -5.84 6.83 0.78
CA VAL A 74 -5.73 6.60 -0.68
C VAL A 74 -6.00 5.13 -1.02
N ALA A 75 -5.43 4.19 -0.27
CA ALA A 75 -5.67 2.77 -0.48
C ALA A 75 -7.16 2.40 -0.30
N THR A 76 -7.83 3.02 0.66
CA THR A 76 -9.29 2.89 0.87
C THR A 76 -10.07 3.46 -0.31
N ALA A 77 -9.76 4.67 -0.75
CA ALA A 77 -10.48 5.33 -1.85
C ALA A 77 -10.34 4.58 -3.19
N VAL A 78 -9.18 3.97 -3.43
CA VAL A 78 -8.91 3.13 -4.62
C VAL A 78 -9.51 1.73 -4.48
N GLY A 79 -9.88 1.32 -3.27
CA GLY A 79 -10.50 0.01 -3.01
C GLY A 79 -9.50 -1.15 -3.07
N SER A 80 -8.28 -0.98 -2.54
CA SER A 80 -7.27 -2.05 -2.47
C SER A 80 -7.17 -2.63 -1.04
N PRO A 81 -7.81 -3.77 -0.72
CA PRO A 81 -7.83 -4.32 0.64
C PRO A 81 -6.43 -4.66 1.17
N GLN A 82 -5.55 -5.16 0.30
CA GLN A 82 -4.18 -5.51 0.69
C GLN A 82 -3.35 -4.27 1.04
N ALA A 83 -3.52 -3.17 0.28
CA ALA A 83 -2.84 -1.91 0.58
C ALA A 83 -3.44 -1.23 1.83
N VAL A 84 -4.76 -1.33 2.03
CA VAL A 84 -5.43 -0.85 3.25
C VAL A 84 -4.81 -1.53 4.48
N GLU A 85 -4.71 -2.85 4.48
CA GLU A 85 -4.15 -3.57 5.62
C GLU A 85 -2.67 -3.23 5.83
N PHE A 86 -1.88 -3.17 4.77
CA PHE A 86 -0.46 -2.79 4.86
C PHE A 86 -0.27 -1.40 5.48
N PHE A 87 -0.96 -0.37 4.97
CA PHE A 87 -0.80 0.99 5.49
C PHE A 87 -1.44 1.16 6.87
N ARG A 88 -2.49 0.40 7.20
CA ARG A 88 -3.07 0.37 8.55
C ARG A 88 -2.06 -0.16 9.57
N GLN A 89 -1.45 -1.31 9.29
CA GLN A 89 -0.43 -1.90 10.16
C GLN A 89 0.80 -1.01 10.26
N ALA A 90 1.25 -0.45 9.14
CA ALA A 90 2.39 0.46 9.14
C ALA A 90 2.14 1.74 9.94
N ALA A 91 0.93 2.32 9.84
CA ALA A 91 0.55 3.48 10.65
C ALA A 91 0.56 3.15 12.15
N MET A 92 0.02 1.98 12.52
CA MET A 92 0.00 1.51 13.90
C MET A 92 1.40 1.24 14.45
N ALA A 93 2.26 0.58 13.66
CA ALA A 93 3.66 0.35 14.01
C ALA A 93 4.43 1.67 14.17
N ALA A 94 4.03 2.72 13.44
CA ALA A 94 4.57 4.06 13.59
C ALA A 94 4.00 4.84 14.80
N GLY A 95 3.12 4.25 15.62
CA GLY A 95 2.58 4.85 16.83
C GLY A 95 1.19 5.50 16.67
N ARG A 96 0.47 5.25 15.57
CA ARG A 96 -0.94 5.63 15.46
C ARG A 96 -1.86 4.61 16.11
N THR A 97 -3.02 5.08 16.53
CA THR A 97 -4.04 4.26 17.17
C THR A 97 -4.97 3.62 16.15
N ALA A 98 -5.75 2.63 16.59
CA ALA A 98 -6.84 2.09 15.77
C ALA A 98 -7.90 3.14 15.43
N ALA A 99 -8.11 4.13 16.32
CA ALA A 99 -9.03 5.24 16.09
C ALA A 99 -8.52 6.15 14.95
N ASP A 100 -7.24 6.53 14.97
CA ASP A 100 -6.62 7.31 13.88
C ASP A 100 -6.80 6.63 12.51
N ALA A 101 -6.59 5.30 12.47
CA ALA A 101 -6.75 4.53 11.25
C ALA A 101 -8.23 4.47 10.78
N ALA A 102 -9.17 4.27 11.71
CA ALA A 102 -10.59 4.28 11.40
C ALA A 102 -11.05 5.66 10.87
N GLU A 103 -10.59 6.75 11.48
CA GLU A 103 -10.87 8.11 11.02
C GLU A 103 -10.34 8.36 9.61
N ALA A 104 -9.13 7.91 9.29
CA ALA A 104 -8.57 8.03 7.94
C ALA A 104 -9.41 7.26 6.90
N ILE A 105 -9.85 6.04 7.22
CA ILE A 105 -10.72 5.22 6.38
C ILE A 105 -12.07 5.90 6.17
N HIS A 106 -12.72 6.36 7.24
CA HIS A 106 -14.01 7.05 7.15
C HIS A 106 -13.91 8.34 6.34
N THR A 107 -12.85 9.13 6.55
CA THR A 107 -12.58 10.35 5.77
C THR A 107 -12.47 10.03 4.28
N ALA A 108 -11.73 8.97 3.92
CA ALA A 108 -11.60 8.54 2.53
C ALA A 108 -12.94 8.09 1.93
N ILE A 109 -13.75 7.34 2.68
CA ILE A 109 -15.09 6.94 2.26
C ILE A 109 -15.97 8.16 2.02
N THR A 110 -15.99 9.11 2.95
CA THR A 110 -16.75 10.37 2.82
C THR A 110 -16.33 11.14 1.57
N CYS A 111 -15.02 11.29 1.32
CA CYS A 111 -14.51 11.92 0.10
C CYS A 111 -14.99 11.20 -1.16
N SER A 112 -14.90 9.86 -1.19
CA SER A 112 -15.37 9.06 -2.32
C SER A 112 -16.89 9.18 -2.54
N THR A 113 -17.68 9.21 -1.47
CA THR A 113 -19.13 9.42 -1.52
C THR A 113 -19.47 10.79 -2.11
N TYR A 114 -18.82 11.86 -1.65
CA TYR A 114 -19.04 13.20 -2.20
C TYR A 114 -18.60 13.30 -3.66
N ASN A 115 -17.46 12.72 -4.02
CA ASN A 115 -17.00 12.68 -5.41
C ASN A 115 -18.04 12.00 -6.32
N ALA A 116 -18.64 10.88 -5.87
CA ALA A 116 -19.70 10.20 -6.60
C ALA A 116 -20.96 11.07 -6.68
N TYR A 117 -21.41 11.63 -5.55
CA TYR A 117 -22.58 12.51 -5.51
C TYR A 117 -22.43 13.68 -6.49
N TYR A 118 -21.33 14.43 -6.42
CA TYR A 118 -21.11 15.58 -7.31
C TYR A 118 -21.02 15.19 -8.77
N ARG A 119 -20.46 14.01 -9.08
CA ARG A 119 -20.37 13.48 -10.44
C ARG A 119 -21.75 13.14 -11.02
N PHE A 120 -22.67 12.63 -10.20
CA PHE A 120 -23.99 12.16 -10.63
C PHE A 120 -25.15 13.03 -10.16
N ARG A 121 -24.89 14.20 -9.57
CA ARG A 121 -25.93 15.07 -8.98
C ARG A 121 -27.03 15.46 -9.97
N SER A 122 -26.71 15.54 -11.26
CA SER A 122 -27.69 15.84 -12.32
C SER A 122 -28.67 14.70 -12.60
N GLN A 123 -28.38 13.50 -12.10
CA GLN A 123 -29.22 12.30 -12.25
C GLN A 123 -30.13 12.07 -11.02
N VAL A 124 -29.94 12.82 -9.94
CA VAL A 124 -30.76 12.74 -8.73
C VAL A 124 -31.95 13.69 -8.90
N PRO A 125 -33.21 13.22 -8.83
CA PRO A 125 -34.38 14.09 -8.85
C PRO A 125 -34.35 15.08 -7.68
N GLY A 126 -34.67 16.34 -7.97
CA GLY A 126 -34.75 17.42 -6.98
C GLY A 126 -36.01 17.35 -6.12
#